data_AF-A0A9P5NV82-F1
#
_entry.id   AF-A0A9P5NV82-F1
#
_cell.length_a   1.000
_cell.length_b   1.000
_cell.length_c   1.000
_cell.angle_alpha   90.00
_cell.angle_beta   90.00
_cell.angle_gamma   90.00
#
_symmetry.space_group_name_H-M   'P 1'
#
loop_
_entity.id
_entity.type
_entity.pdbx_description
1 polymer ?
#
loop_
_entity_poly.entity_id
_entity_poly.type
_entity_poly.pdbx_seq_one_letter_code
_entity_poly.pdbx_strand_id
1 'polypeptide(L)'
;MPTAVSTLIVSIIIVLAVDTDQPRHGKYRAPETGIWGTLFYSLAMLVISLPTSILTYRAITTPHKLSYFNLLRSLRVLLTPTERGRPWILYLTPGLMAAETLHICTVVLFLGPLRRLLLPGLSEPGLKTGDISVVRLVIYLVILCLSVLALTPLEVIATRLAIQRNHALSEYNSVSQEVEGDAEENAEYSGTEDVIGLRNEGDPYLGLVDCAKRIIDEEGLLTLYRAWWVTLLGGLGSVFA
;
A
#
# COMPACT_ATOMS: atom_id res chain seq x y z
N MET A 1 14.56 -8.65 -4.92
CA MET A 1 13.83 -7.51 -4.30
C MET A 1 12.48 -7.35 -5.01
N PRO A 2 11.34 -7.49 -4.32
CA PRO A 2 10.02 -7.35 -4.93
C PRO A 2 9.81 -5.96 -5.55
N THR A 3 10.44 -4.94 -4.98
CA THR A 3 10.53 -3.58 -5.54
C THR A 3 11.26 -3.53 -6.87
N ALA A 4 12.38 -4.24 -7.04
CA ALA A 4 13.12 -4.28 -8.30
C ALA A 4 12.34 -5.00 -9.41
N VAL A 5 11.60 -6.06 -9.07
CA VAL A 5 10.74 -6.77 -10.02
C VAL A 5 9.53 -5.91 -10.41
N SER A 6 8.89 -5.26 -9.44
CA SER A 6 7.81 -4.31 -9.70
C SER A 6 8.29 -3.12 -10.55
N THR A 7 9.43 -2.51 -10.22
CA THR A 7 9.96 -1.40 -11.01
C THR A 7 10.33 -1.84 -12.41
N LEU A 8 10.90 -3.03 -12.59
CA LEU A 8 11.25 -3.57 -13.90
C LEU A 8 9.99 -3.85 -14.74
N ILE A 9 8.95 -4.47 -14.18
CA ILE A 9 7.68 -4.72 -14.87
C ILE A 9 7.00 -3.40 -15.25
N VAL A 10 6.94 -2.45 -14.31
CA VAL A 10 6.36 -1.12 -14.56
C VAL A 10 7.18 -0.36 -15.60
N SER A 11 8.51 -0.47 -15.57
CA SER A 11 9.40 0.14 -16.57
C SER A 11 9.15 -0.44 -17.96
N ILE A 12 9.00 -1.76 -18.07
CA ILE A 12 8.67 -2.44 -19.33
C ILE A 12 7.31 -1.98 -19.84
N ILE A 13 6.30 -1.90 -18.97
CA ILE A 13 4.96 -1.44 -19.36
C ILE A 13 4.97 0.02 -19.80
N ILE A 14 5.70 0.90 -19.10
CA ILE A 14 5.84 2.31 -19.49
C ILE A 14 6.55 2.41 -20.84
N VAL A 15 7.66 1.70 -21.04
CA VAL A 15 8.42 1.73 -22.31
C VAL A 15 7.62 1.15 -23.49
N LEU A 16 6.79 0.13 -23.25
CA LEU A 16 6.02 -0.52 -24.32
C LEU A 16 4.66 0.12 -24.61
N ALA A 17 4.01 0.74 -23.61
CA ALA A 17 2.62 1.21 -23.73
C ALA A 17 2.46 2.74 -23.62
N VAL A 18 3.46 3.47 -23.14
CA VAL A 18 3.35 4.91 -22.85
C VAL A 18 4.51 5.66 -23.48
N ASP A 19 4.29 6.19 -24.68
CA ASP A 19 5.19 7.15 -25.32
C ASP A 19 5.22 8.45 -24.48
N THR A 20 6.16 8.53 -23.52
CA THR A 20 6.35 9.69 -22.65
C THR A 20 7.84 9.98 -22.48
N ASP A 21 8.20 11.24 -22.71
CA ASP A 21 9.59 11.72 -22.82
C ASP A 21 10.43 11.67 -21.54
N GLN A 22 9.90 11.35 -20.35
CA GLN A 22 10.71 11.35 -19.12
C GLN A 22 10.25 10.32 -18.07
N PRO A 23 11.05 9.25 -17.82
CA PRO A 23 10.80 8.35 -16.69
C PRO A 23 11.23 9.01 -15.38
N ARG A 24 10.27 9.36 -14.52
CA ARG A 24 10.51 9.90 -13.17
C ARG A 24 10.25 8.82 -12.10
N HIS A 25 11.25 8.56 -11.26
CA HIS A 25 11.18 7.59 -10.16
C HIS A 25 10.34 8.12 -8.98
N GLY A 26 9.40 7.31 -8.49
CA GLY A 26 8.55 7.59 -7.32
C GLY A 26 7.28 6.72 -7.32
N LYS A 27 6.61 6.58 -6.17
CA LYS A 27 5.32 5.88 -6.07
C LYS A 27 4.30 6.52 -7.02
N TYR A 28 4.03 5.81 -8.11
CA TYR A 28 2.88 5.90 -9.01
C TYR A 28 2.20 7.27 -9.17
N ARG A 29 2.42 7.91 -10.32
CA ARG A 29 1.56 9.01 -10.78
C ARG A 29 0.83 8.59 -12.05
N ALA A 30 -0.48 8.80 -12.08
CA ALA A 30 -1.27 8.56 -13.27
C ALA A 30 -0.85 9.57 -14.37
N PRO A 31 -0.78 9.17 -15.65
CA PRO A 31 -0.65 10.11 -16.75
C PRO A 31 -1.81 11.11 -16.74
N GLU A 32 -1.56 12.37 -17.11
CA GLU A 32 -2.54 13.48 -17.22
C GLU A 32 -3.59 13.18 -18.31
N THR A 33 -4.38 12.14 -18.09
CA THR A 33 -5.65 11.87 -18.75
C THR A 33 -6.74 12.54 -17.88
N GLY A 34 -7.95 12.72 -18.41
CA GLY A 34 -9.05 13.29 -17.62
C GLY A 34 -9.26 12.54 -16.28
N ILE A 35 -10.07 13.10 -15.37
CA ILE A 35 -10.33 12.53 -14.02
C ILE A 35 -10.69 11.04 -14.07
N TRP A 36 -11.44 10.63 -15.10
CA TRP A 36 -11.82 9.23 -15.32
C TRP A 36 -10.68 8.34 -15.80
N GLY A 37 -9.79 8.88 -16.65
CA GLY A 37 -8.62 8.15 -17.15
C GLY A 37 -7.60 7.91 -16.04
N THR A 38 -7.37 8.92 -15.18
CA THR A 38 -6.49 8.78 -14.02
C THR A 38 -7.05 7.79 -13.02
N LEU A 39 -8.37 7.81 -12.76
CA LEU A 39 -9.01 6.85 -11.86
C LEU A 39 -8.90 5.42 -12.39
N PHE A 40 -9.23 5.18 -13.66
CA PHE A 40 -9.13 3.84 -14.25
C PHE A 40 -7.70 3.32 -14.24
N TYR A 41 -6.73 4.17 -14.62
CA TYR A 41 -5.31 3.83 -14.56
C TYR A 41 -4.87 3.48 -13.13
N SER A 42 -5.24 4.31 -12.13
CA SER A 42 -4.89 4.06 -10.73
C SER A 42 -5.49 2.76 -10.20
N LEU A 43 -6.74 2.43 -10.55
CA LEU A 43 -7.37 1.17 -10.18
C LEU A 43 -6.71 -0.04 -10.86
N ALA A 44 -6.36 0.06 -12.14
CA ALA A 44 -5.64 -1.00 -12.83
C ALA A 44 -4.24 -1.22 -12.21
N MET A 45 -3.55 -0.13 -11.88
CA MET A 45 -2.25 -0.19 -11.21
C MET A 45 -2.33 -0.73 -9.79
N LEU A 46 -3.45 -0.51 -9.08
CA LEU A 46 -3.69 -1.08 -7.76
C LEU A 46 -3.67 -2.62 -7.79
N VAL A 47 -4.28 -3.22 -8.81
CA VAL A 47 -4.26 -4.68 -8.98
C VAL A 47 -2.82 -5.18 -9.16
N ILE A 48 -1.97 -4.44 -9.87
CA ILE A 48 -0.57 -4.84 -10.07
C ILE A 48 0.27 -4.60 -8.80
N SER A 49 0.02 -3.52 -8.08
CA SER A 49 0.85 -3.09 -6.94
C SER A 49 0.52 -3.83 -5.65
N LEU A 50 -0.71 -4.29 -5.47
CA LEU A 50 -1.17 -5.00 -4.26
C LEU A 50 -0.28 -6.19 -3.82
N PRO A 51 0.00 -7.19 -4.68
CA PRO A 51 0.84 -8.32 -4.28
C PRO A 51 2.26 -7.85 -3.93
N THR A 52 2.76 -6.80 -4.59
CA THR A 52 4.07 -6.22 -4.27
C THR A 52 4.05 -5.60 -2.87
N SER A 53 3.00 -4.85 -2.53
CA SER A 53 2.83 -4.24 -1.20
C SER A 53 2.73 -5.31 -0.11
N ILE A 54 1.91 -6.34 -0.29
CA ILE A 54 1.76 -7.46 0.66
C ILE A 54 3.12 -8.13 0.91
N LEU A 55 3.83 -8.50 -0.16
CA LEU A 55 5.14 -9.13 -0.06
C LEU A 55 6.16 -8.21 0.62
N THR A 56 6.10 -6.90 0.36
CA THR A 56 7.02 -5.94 0.95
C THR A 56 6.77 -5.78 2.45
N TYR A 57 5.50 -5.58 2.86
CA TYR A 57 5.17 -5.44 4.27
C TYR A 57 5.48 -6.71 5.06
N ARG A 58 5.14 -7.89 4.52
CA ARG A 58 5.49 -9.16 5.16
C ARG A 58 7.00 -9.38 5.21
N ALA A 59 7.75 -8.98 4.19
CA ALA A 59 9.21 -9.08 4.21
C ALA A 59 9.85 -8.19 5.29
N ILE A 60 9.24 -7.05 5.61
CA ILE A 60 9.70 -6.15 6.67
C ILE A 60 9.37 -6.72 8.06
N THR A 61 8.22 -7.38 8.22
CA THR A 61 7.75 -7.86 9.53
C THR A 61 8.05 -9.32 9.83
N THR A 62 8.78 -10.02 8.96
CA THR A 62 9.10 -11.44 9.14
C THR A 62 10.34 -11.62 10.02
N PRO A 63 10.32 -12.50 11.03
CA PRO A 63 11.47 -12.74 11.92
C PRO A 63 12.57 -13.63 11.34
N HIS A 64 12.34 -14.19 10.16
CA HIS A 64 13.29 -15.06 9.47
C HIS A 64 14.22 -14.27 8.54
N LYS A 65 15.49 -14.67 8.49
CA LYS A 65 16.45 -14.12 7.53
C LYS A 65 16.08 -14.51 6.10
N LEU A 66 15.70 -13.52 5.30
CA LEU A 66 15.42 -13.72 3.88
C LEU A 66 16.71 -13.80 3.08
N SER A 67 16.85 -14.85 2.27
CA SER A 67 18.01 -14.98 1.38
C SER A 67 17.93 -13.98 0.23
N TYR A 68 19.03 -13.24 -0.01
CA TYR A 68 19.12 -12.28 -1.12
C TYR A 68 19.03 -12.94 -2.50
N PHE A 69 19.58 -14.15 -2.65
CA PHE A 69 19.70 -14.85 -3.93
C PHE A 69 18.65 -15.95 -4.15
N ASN A 70 18.07 -16.50 -3.07
CA ASN A 70 17.07 -17.57 -3.17
C ASN A 70 15.64 -17.04 -3.07
N LEU A 71 15.16 -16.38 -4.13
CA LEU A 71 13.82 -15.79 -4.17
C LEU A 71 12.70 -16.80 -3.85
N LEU A 72 12.80 -18.03 -4.37
CA LEU A 72 11.81 -19.09 -4.13
C LEU A 72 11.76 -19.51 -2.66
N ARG A 73 12.91 -19.54 -1.96
CA ARG A 73 12.96 -19.85 -0.53
C ARG A 73 12.34 -18.73 0.28
N SER A 74 12.68 -17.48 -0.04
CA SER A 74 12.09 -16.29 0.58
C SER A 74 10.58 -16.20 0.36
N LEU A 75 10.07 -16.55 -0.84
CA LEU A 75 8.63 -16.60 -1.11
C LEU A 75 7.92 -17.70 -0.31
N ARG A 76 8.55 -18.86 -0.07
CA ARG A 76 7.97 -19.92 0.77
C ARG A 76 7.87 -19.52 2.24
N VAL A 77 8.81 -18.70 2.71
CA VAL A 77 8.77 -18.13 4.07
C VAL A 77 7.67 -17.06 4.16
N LEU A 78 7.51 -16.22 3.13
CA LEU A 78 6.56 -15.11 3.15
C LEU A 78 5.09 -15.50 2.85
N LEU A 79 4.89 -16.50 2.00
CA LEU A 79 3.58 -16.94 1.54
C LEU A 79 3.19 -18.29 2.16
N THR A 80 1.96 -18.37 2.65
CA THR A 80 1.40 -19.62 3.17
C THR A 80 1.26 -20.66 2.04
N PRO A 81 1.24 -21.97 2.35
CA PRO A 81 1.03 -23.01 1.32
C PRO A 81 -0.27 -22.81 0.53
N THR A 82 -1.33 -22.28 1.17
CA THR A 82 -2.60 -21.92 0.55
C THR A 82 -2.47 -20.78 -0.46
N GLU A 83 -1.76 -19.71 -0.10
CA GLU A 83 -1.49 -18.57 -0.98
C GLU A 83 -0.60 -18.96 -2.18
N ARG A 84 0.35 -19.88 -1.99
CA ARG A 84 1.19 -20.42 -3.08
C ARG A 84 0.39 -21.24 -4.08
N GLY A 85 -0.56 -22.04 -3.61
CA GLY A 85 -1.44 -22.83 -4.47
C GLY A 85 -2.49 -22.00 -5.20
N ARG A 86 -2.89 -20.85 -4.63
CA ARG A 86 -3.93 -19.96 -5.19
C ARG A 86 -3.53 -18.49 -4.98
N PRO A 87 -2.69 -17.91 -5.87
CA PRO A 87 -2.17 -16.54 -5.71
C PRO A 87 -3.27 -15.46 -5.71
N TRP A 88 -4.44 -15.77 -6.29
CA TRP A 88 -5.60 -14.89 -6.30
C TRP A 88 -6.12 -14.55 -4.89
N ILE A 89 -5.87 -15.43 -3.90
CA ILE A 89 -6.30 -15.24 -2.50
C ILE A 89 -5.68 -13.97 -1.88
N LEU A 90 -4.52 -13.52 -2.38
CA LEU A 90 -3.88 -12.28 -1.93
C LEU A 90 -4.76 -11.05 -2.19
N TYR A 91 -5.56 -11.06 -3.26
CA TYR A 91 -6.51 -10.00 -3.57
C TYR A 91 -7.79 -10.09 -2.73
N LEU A 92 -8.13 -11.29 -2.26
CA LEU A 92 -9.28 -11.55 -1.39
C LEU A 92 -8.97 -11.29 0.09
N THR A 93 -7.83 -10.68 0.41
CA THR A 93 -7.52 -10.26 1.78
C THR A 93 -8.61 -9.30 2.26
N PRO A 94 -9.34 -9.63 3.34
CA PRO A 94 -10.59 -8.96 3.69
C PRO A 94 -10.36 -7.48 3.98
N GLY A 95 -11.03 -6.60 3.22
CA GLY A 95 -10.97 -5.15 3.42
C GLY A 95 -9.76 -4.42 2.84
N LEU A 96 -8.70 -5.11 2.40
CA LEU A 96 -7.50 -4.48 1.86
C LEU A 96 -7.79 -3.75 0.53
N MET A 97 -8.46 -4.43 -0.39
CA MET A 97 -8.87 -3.85 -1.68
C MET A 97 -9.80 -2.64 -1.50
N ALA A 98 -10.72 -2.72 -0.53
CA ALA A 98 -11.63 -1.62 -0.21
C ALA A 98 -10.87 -0.42 0.38
N ALA A 99 -9.91 -0.66 1.26
CA ALA A 99 -9.10 0.40 1.87
C ALA A 99 -8.29 1.18 0.81
N GLU A 100 -7.57 0.45 -0.04
CA GLU A 100 -6.76 1.05 -1.09
C GLU A 100 -7.61 1.73 -2.17
N THR A 101 -8.76 1.16 -2.52
CA THR A 101 -9.70 1.80 -3.45
C THR A 101 -10.22 3.12 -2.87
N LEU A 102 -10.59 3.14 -1.59
CA LEU A 102 -11.07 4.35 -0.93
C LEU A 102 -9.98 5.43 -0.85
N HIS A 103 -8.73 5.02 -0.64
CA HIS A 103 -7.56 5.90 -0.69
C HIS A 103 -7.43 6.56 -2.07
N ILE A 104 -7.40 5.74 -3.13
CA ILE A 104 -7.30 6.21 -4.52
C ILE A 104 -8.47 7.12 -4.87
N CYS A 105 -9.71 6.73 -4.52
CA CYS A 105 -10.88 7.56 -4.75
C CYS A 105 -10.75 8.92 -4.07
N THR A 106 -10.28 8.97 -2.83
CA THR A 106 -10.07 10.23 -2.10
C THR A 106 -9.01 11.09 -2.79
N VAL A 107 -7.87 10.52 -3.16
CA VAL A 107 -6.79 11.27 -3.81
C VAL A 107 -7.19 11.76 -5.20
N VAL A 108 -7.80 10.90 -6.03
CA VAL A 108 -8.09 11.19 -7.44
C VAL A 108 -9.38 12.01 -7.61
N LEU A 109 -10.43 11.73 -6.84
CA LEU A 109 -11.73 12.42 -7.00
C LEU A 109 -11.83 13.68 -6.13
N PHE A 110 -11.11 13.76 -5.01
CA PHE A 110 -11.17 14.92 -4.13
C PHE A 110 -9.94 15.81 -4.28
N LEU A 111 -8.74 15.31 -3.97
CA LEU A 111 -7.52 16.13 -3.97
C LEU A 111 -7.13 16.59 -5.38
N GLY A 112 -7.28 15.73 -6.38
CA GLY A 112 -6.96 16.03 -7.78
C GLY A 112 -7.72 17.23 -8.35
N PRO A 113 -9.07 17.20 -8.36
CA PRO A 113 -9.89 18.33 -8.83
C PRO A 113 -9.70 19.58 -7.98
N LEU A 114 -9.57 19.43 -6.66
CA LEU A 114 -9.36 20.55 -5.76
C LEU A 114 -8.02 21.25 -6.04
N ARG A 115 -6.96 20.49 -6.36
CA ARG A 115 -5.68 21.05 -6.81
C ARG A 115 -5.85 21.84 -8.10
N ARG A 116 -6.50 21.27 -9.12
CA ARG A 116 -6.73 21.95 -10.40
C ARG A 116 -7.56 23.23 -10.24
N LEU A 117 -8.52 23.24 -9.30
CA LEU A 117 -9.37 24.38 -9.01
C LEU A 117 -8.65 25.50 -8.24
N LEU A 118 -7.91 25.15 -7.19
CA LEU A 118 -7.28 26.13 -6.29
C LEU A 118 -5.89 26.57 -6.77
N LEU A 119 -5.15 25.68 -7.43
CA LEU A 119 -3.76 25.88 -7.85
C LEU A 119 -3.56 25.59 -9.35
N PRO A 120 -4.32 26.22 -10.27
CA PRO A 120 -4.19 25.99 -11.71
C PRO A 120 -2.78 26.32 -12.22
N GLY A 121 -2.12 27.34 -11.64
CA GLY A 121 -0.77 27.77 -12.03
C GLY A 121 0.37 26.80 -11.71
N LEU A 122 0.13 25.75 -10.92
CA LEU A 122 1.10 24.67 -10.67
C LEU A 122 0.76 23.37 -11.43
N SER A 123 -0.41 23.32 -12.09
CA SER A 123 -0.85 22.15 -12.86
C SER A 123 -0.48 22.23 -14.35
N GLU A 124 -0.15 23.42 -14.88
CA GLU A 124 0.21 23.58 -16.29
C GLU A 124 1.70 23.92 -16.47
N PRO A 125 2.46 23.13 -17.25
CA PRO A 125 3.87 23.39 -17.54
C PRO A 125 3.98 24.53 -18.58
N GLY A 126 3.86 25.78 -18.13
CA GLY A 126 3.99 26.93 -19.04
C GLY A 126 3.65 28.30 -18.46
N LEU A 127 2.96 28.38 -17.32
CA LEU A 127 2.65 29.66 -16.70
C LEU A 127 3.72 30.09 -15.69
N LYS A 128 4.12 31.35 -15.78
CA LYS A 128 5.07 32.03 -14.88
C LYS A 128 4.58 31.86 -13.44
N THR A 129 5.46 31.42 -12.55
CA THR A 129 5.26 31.24 -11.09
C THR A 129 4.94 32.53 -10.31
N GLY A 130 4.54 33.61 -10.99
CA GLY A 130 4.38 34.95 -10.44
C GLY A 130 3.03 35.24 -9.76
N ASP A 131 1.95 34.54 -10.13
CA ASP A 131 0.59 34.85 -9.65
C ASP A 131 0.00 33.73 -8.77
N ILE A 132 0.83 33.10 -7.93
CA ILE A 132 0.32 32.15 -6.92
C ILE A 132 -0.31 32.96 -5.79
N SER A 133 -1.64 33.00 -5.74
CA SER A 133 -2.37 33.58 -4.63
C SER A 133 -2.09 32.80 -3.34
N VAL A 134 -1.38 33.44 -2.40
CA VAL A 134 -1.04 32.87 -1.08
C VAL A 134 -2.29 32.36 -0.35
N VAL A 135 -3.42 33.05 -0.49
CA VAL A 135 -4.69 32.65 0.12
C VAL A 135 -5.17 31.31 -0.43
N ARG A 136 -5.12 31.09 -1.75
CA ARG A 136 -5.52 29.81 -2.36
C ARG A 136 -4.60 28.66 -1.95
N LEU A 137 -3.29 28.94 -1.83
CA LEU A 137 -2.32 27.99 -1.33
C LEU A 137 -2.59 27.59 0.12
N VAL A 138 -2.87 28.56 1.00
CA VAL A 138 -3.21 28.29 2.41
C VAL A 138 -4.50 27.47 2.51
N ILE A 139 -5.54 27.82 1.74
CA ILE A 139 -6.80 27.05 1.70
C ILE A 139 -6.53 25.60 1.26
N TYR A 140 -5.74 25.42 0.21
CA TYR A 140 -5.37 24.08 -0.26
C TYR A 140 -4.60 23.30 0.81
N LEU A 141 -3.63 23.92 1.49
CA LEU A 141 -2.86 23.28 2.57
C LEU A 141 -3.74 22.88 3.75
N VAL A 142 -4.73 23.70 4.13
CA VAL A 142 -5.69 23.33 5.18
C VAL A 142 -6.50 22.12 4.77
N ILE A 143 -7.01 22.08 3.52
CA ILE A 143 -7.77 20.93 3.03
C ILE A 143 -6.88 19.69 2.91
N LEU A 144 -5.61 19.86 2.54
CA LEU A 144 -4.63 18.78 2.53
C LEU A 144 -4.45 18.20 3.94
N CYS A 145 -4.24 19.05 4.96
CA CYS A 145 -4.13 18.61 6.35
C CYS A 145 -5.39 17.86 6.82
N LEU A 146 -6.60 18.35 6.48
CA LEU A 146 -7.85 17.65 6.77
C LEU A 146 -7.94 16.30 6.06
N SER A 147 -7.47 16.23 4.82
CA SER A 147 -7.44 14.99 4.04
C SER A 147 -6.46 13.98 4.65
N VAL A 148 -5.31 14.44 5.14
CA VAL A 148 -4.33 13.61 5.86
C VAL A 148 -4.96 12.99 7.11
N LEU A 149 -5.79 13.73 7.85
CA LEU A 149 -6.51 13.19 9.01
C LEU A 149 -7.47 12.04 8.65
N ALA A 150 -7.97 11.99 7.41
CA ALA A 150 -8.82 10.92 6.92
C ALA A 150 -8.03 9.77 6.26
N LEU A 151 -6.93 10.09 5.56
CA LEU A 151 -6.12 9.12 4.82
C LEU A 151 -5.18 8.32 5.72
N THR A 152 -4.66 8.92 6.79
CA THR A 152 -3.74 8.27 7.74
C THR A 152 -4.32 7.01 8.41
N PRO A 153 -5.54 7.04 9.01
CA PRO A 153 -6.12 5.83 9.58
C PRO A 153 -6.31 4.74 8.51
N LEU A 154 -6.66 5.13 7.29
CA LEU A 154 -6.87 4.21 6.18
C LEU A 154 -5.57 3.51 5.77
N GLU A 155 -4.45 4.24 5.70
CA GLU A 155 -3.13 3.67 5.41
C GLU A 155 -2.66 2.74 6.54
N VAL A 156 -2.89 3.10 7.80
CA VAL A 156 -2.56 2.22 8.95
C VAL A 156 -3.39 0.93 8.93
N ILE A 157 -4.68 1.02 8.60
CA ILE A 157 -5.53 -0.17 8.48
C ILE A 157 -5.10 -1.03 7.28
N ALA A 158 -4.84 -0.41 6.12
CA ALA A 158 -4.40 -1.12 4.91
C ALA A 158 -3.08 -1.87 5.15
N THR A 159 -2.12 -1.24 5.83
CA THR A 159 -0.84 -1.89 6.16
C THR A 159 -1.02 -3.08 7.11
N ARG A 160 -1.87 -2.97 8.14
CA ARG A 160 -2.19 -4.10 9.05
C ARG A 160 -2.89 -5.25 8.33
N LEU A 161 -3.84 -4.95 7.45
CA LEU A 161 -4.51 -5.95 6.63
C LEU A 161 -3.54 -6.63 5.63
N ALA A 162 -2.57 -5.89 5.07
CA ALA A 162 -1.59 -6.44 4.14
C ALA A 162 -0.57 -7.36 4.81
N ILE A 163 -0.26 -7.14 6.09
CA ILE A 163 0.65 -7.99 6.87
C ILE A 163 -0.01 -9.32 7.23
N GLN A 164 -1.33 -9.32 7.48
CA GLN A 164 -2.08 -10.51 7.83
C GLN A 164 -1.89 -11.63 6.80
N ARG A 165 -1.55 -12.83 7.27
CA ARG A 165 -1.43 -14.04 6.46
C ARG A 165 -2.80 -14.66 6.24
N ASN A 166 -3.12 -14.99 4.99
CA ASN A 166 -4.42 -15.57 4.66
C ASN A 166 -4.33 -17.08 4.84
N HIS A 167 -4.61 -17.54 6.05
CA HIS A 167 -4.90 -18.95 6.31
C HIS A 167 -6.34 -19.18 5.84
N ALA A 168 -6.52 -20.05 4.84
CA ALA A 168 -7.86 -20.42 4.41
C ALA A 168 -8.62 -20.93 5.65
N LEU A 169 -9.76 -20.28 5.96
CA LEU A 169 -10.75 -20.62 6.98
C LEU A 169 -10.34 -21.77 7.92
N SER A 170 -10.08 -21.45 9.18
CA SER A 170 -9.79 -22.41 10.27
C SER A 170 -10.73 -23.62 10.31
N GLU A 171 -11.92 -23.53 9.72
CA GLU A 171 -12.90 -24.61 9.60
C GLU A 171 -12.48 -25.75 8.67
N TYR A 172 -11.63 -25.51 7.66
CA TYR A 172 -11.12 -26.56 6.75
C TYR A 172 -9.75 -27.13 7.17
N ASN A 173 -9.05 -26.45 8.08
CA ASN A 173 -7.71 -26.83 8.56
C ASN A 173 -7.72 -27.81 9.74
N SER A 174 -8.89 -28.24 10.22
CA SER A 174 -8.95 -29.29 11.26
C SER A 174 -8.57 -30.69 10.75
N VAL A 175 -8.47 -30.88 9.42
CA VAL A 175 -8.16 -32.18 8.79
C VAL A 175 -6.82 -32.17 8.04
N SER A 176 -6.34 -31.01 7.62
CA SER A 176 -4.96 -30.85 7.16
C SER A 176 -4.11 -30.39 8.34
N GLN A 177 -3.76 -31.37 9.18
CA GLN A 177 -2.57 -31.33 10.01
C GLN A 177 -1.48 -30.61 9.21
N GLU A 178 -1.12 -29.42 9.65
CA GLU A 178 0.00 -28.69 9.11
C GLU A 178 1.14 -29.69 9.05
N VAL A 179 1.72 -29.90 7.85
CA VAL A 179 2.99 -30.59 7.75
C VAL A 179 4.01 -29.61 8.32
N GLU A 180 4.03 -29.60 9.65
CA GLU A 180 4.89 -28.92 10.60
C GLU A 180 6.29 -29.54 10.50
N GLY A 181 6.87 -29.43 9.30
CA GLY A 181 8.09 -30.17 8.97
C GLY A 181 8.96 -29.60 7.87
N ASP A 182 8.45 -28.85 6.89
CA ASP A 182 9.25 -28.57 5.68
C ASP A 182 9.59 -27.07 5.45
N ALA A 183 8.92 -26.15 6.15
CA ALA A 183 9.19 -24.72 6.06
C ALA A 183 9.94 -24.17 7.29
N GLU A 184 9.70 -24.74 8.48
CA GLU A 184 10.31 -24.30 9.73
C GLU A 184 11.74 -24.83 9.92
N GLU A 185 12.06 -26.03 9.41
CA GLU A 185 13.34 -26.68 9.67
C GLU A 185 14.55 -26.00 8.99
N ASN A 186 14.33 -24.98 8.16
CA ASN A 186 15.38 -24.37 7.33
C ASN A 186 15.42 -22.84 7.30
N ALA A 187 14.52 -22.15 8.01
CA ALA A 187 14.50 -20.69 8.06
C ALA A 187 15.25 -20.22 9.30
N GLU A 188 16.51 -19.82 9.13
CA GLU A 188 17.34 -19.28 10.22
C GLU A 188 16.61 -18.11 10.90
N TYR A 189 16.17 -18.34 12.14
CA TYR A 189 15.52 -17.34 12.96
C TYR A 189 16.53 -16.24 13.28
N SER A 190 16.16 -14.99 13.04
CA SER A 190 17.00 -13.84 13.37
C SER A 190 16.91 -13.58 14.88
N GLY A 191 17.58 -14.40 15.70
CA GLY A 191 17.54 -14.27 17.16
C GLY A 191 18.09 -12.93 17.70
N THR A 192 18.61 -12.08 16.83
CA THR A 192 19.16 -10.75 17.14
C THR A 192 18.22 -9.60 16.78
N GLU A 193 17.18 -9.82 15.99
CA GLU A 193 16.27 -8.78 15.52
C GLU A 193 14.96 -8.84 16.28
N ASP A 194 14.62 -7.76 16.98
CA ASP A 194 13.33 -7.62 17.65
C ASP A 194 12.25 -7.37 16.58
N VAL A 195 11.53 -8.42 16.23
CA VAL A 195 10.52 -8.38 15.17
C VAL A 195 9.16 -8.17 15.79
N ILE A 196 8.44 -7.17 15.28
CA ILE A 196 7.14 -6.76 15.80
C ILE A 196 6.12 -7.88 15.58
N GLY A 197 5.81 -8.62 16.64
CA GLY A 197 4.68 -9.56 16.68
C GLY A 197 3.37 -8.78 16.65
N LEU A 198 2.80 -8.58 15.45
CA LEU A 198 1.64 -7.71 15.24
C LEU A 198 0.31 -8.33 15.70
N ARG A 199 0.17 -9.67 15.67
CA ARG A 199 -0.96 -10.43 16.24
C ARG A 199 -0.68 -11.94 16.14
N ASN A 200 -1.33 -12.75 16.97
CA ASN A 200 -1.31 -14.20 16.80
C ASN A 200 -2.12 -14.62 15.55
N GLU A 201 -1.59 -15.53 14.74
CA GLU A 201 -2.17 -15.91 13.44
C GLU A 201 -3.56 -16.58 13.56
N GLY A 202 -3.93 -17.02 14.77
CA GLY A 202 -5.23 -17.64 15.08
C GLY A 202 -6.43 -16.68 15.24
N ASP A 203 -6.22 -15.36 15.25
CA ASP A 203 -7.30 -14.36 15.39
C ASP A 203 -7.18 -13.23 14.35
N PRO A 204 -7.47 -13.51 13.05
CA PRO A 204 -7.34 -12.55 11.96
C PRO A 204 -8.40 -11.44 11.97
N TYR A 205 -8.09 -10.29 11.36
CA TYR A 205 -9.09 -9.27 11.06
C TYR A 205 -10.07 -9.78 10.01
N LEU A 206 -11.37 -9.56 10.26
CA LEU A 206 -12.45 -9.97 9.36
C LEU A 206 -12.75 -8.93 8.27
N GLY A 207 -12.20 -7.72 8.41
CA GLY A 207 -12.35 -6.65 7.44
C GLY A 207 -11.88 -5.30 7.96
N LEU A 208 -12.12 -4.25 7.17
CA LEU A 208 -11.64 -2.89 7.45
C LEU A 208 -12.17 -2.33 8.77
N VAL A 209 -13.48 -2.47 9.02
CA VAL A 209 -14.13 -1.94 10.23
C VAL A 209 -13.73 -2.73 11.47
N ASP A 210 -13.61 -4.05 11.36
CA ASP A 210 -13.13 -4.91 12.44
C ASP A 210 -11.68 -4.59 12.80
N CYS A 211 -10.82 -4.40 11.79
CA CYS A 211 -9.45 -3.95 11.99
C CYS A 211 -9.39 -2.59 12.69
N ALA A 212 -10.16 -1.61 12.24
CA ALA A 212 -10.20 -0.29 12.87
C ALA A 212 -10.61 -0.35 14.34
N LYS A 213 -11.68 -1.10 14.67
CA LYS A 213 -12.17 -1.26 16.05
C LYS A 213 -11.12 -1.91 16.94
N ARG A 214 -10.56 -3.03 16.49
CA ARG A 214 -9.54 -3.76 17.27
C ARG A 214 -8.27 -2.94 17.51
N ILE A 215 -7.82 -2.14 16.53
CA ILE A 215 -6.69 -1.21 16.75
C ILE A 215 -7.01 -0.21 17.87
N ILE A 216 -8.22 0.35 17.85
CA ILE A 216 -8.66 1.32 18.85
C ILE A 216 -8.75 0.68 20.24
N ASP A 217 -9.31 -0.53 20.31
CA ASP A 217 -9.55 -1.23 21.58
C ASP A 217 -8.24 -1.76 22.21
N GLU A 218 -7.29 -2.22 21.39
CA GLU A 218 -6.06 -2.86 21.85
C GLU A 218 -4.89 -1.87 22.04
N GLU A 219 -4.75 -0.90 21.12
CA GLU A 219 -3.58 -0.02 21.05
C GLU A 219 -3.92 1.46 21.22
N GLY A 220 -5.21 1.81 21.16
CA GLY A 220 -5.70 3.18 21.29
C GLY A 220 -5.78 3.96 19.98
N LEU A 221 -6.57 5.03 20.00
CA LEU A 221 -6.86 5.89 18.84
C LEU A 221 -5.62 6.51 18.19
N LEU A 222 -4.59 6.84 18.98
CA LEU A 222 -3.39 7.52 18.45
C LEU A 222 -2.59 6.62 17.49
N THR A 223 -2.74 5.31 17.58
CA THR A 223 -2.07 4.34 16.70
C THR A 223 -2.51 4.50 15.25
N LEU A 224 -3.78 4.87 15.01
CA LEU A 224 -4.29 5.14 13.66
C LEU A 224 -3.62 6.35 12.99
N TYR A 225 -3.00 7.23 13.78
CA TYR A 225 -2.29 8.41 13.31
C TYR A 225 -0.77 8.23 13.37
N ARG A 226 -0.28 7.00 13.57
CA ARG A 226 1.16 6.73 13.58
C ARG A 226 1.75 7.03 12.21
N ALA A 227 2.86 7.76 12.20
CA ALA A 227 3.54 8.20 10.99
C ALA A 227 2.70 9.08 10.04
N TRP A 228 1.71 9.82 10.56
CA TRP A 228 0.87 10.75 9.79
C TRP A 228 1.66 11.75 8.93
N TRP A 229 2.87 12.12 9.37
CA TRP A 229 3.76 13.01 8.65
C TRP A 229 4.24 12.45 7.31
N VAL A 230 4.30 11.11 7.14
CA VAL A 230 4.66 10.47 5.86
C VAL A 230 3.57 10.74 4.82
N THR A 231 2.30 10.59 5.21
CA THR A 231 1.14 10.90 4.37
C THR A 231 1.10 12.38 4.03
N LEU A 232 1.41 13.25 5.00
CA LEU A 232 1.53 14.70 4.76
C LEU A 232 2.63 15.01 3.74
N LEU A 233 3.83 14.45 3.89
CA LEU A 233 4.94 14.66 2.95
C LEU A 233 4.62 14.13 1.55
N GLY A 234 3.97 12.97 1.44
CA GLY A 234 3.48 12.45 0.16
C GLY A 234 2.47 13.38 -0.50
N GLY A 235 1.54 13.91 0.29
CA GLY A 235 0.58 14.93 -0.13
C GLY A 235 1.25 16.21 -0.62
N LEU A 236 2.21 16.76 0.14
CA LEU A 236 2.98 17.94 -0.24
C LEU A 236 3.80 17.72 -1.51
N GLY A 237 4.45 16.56 -1.65
CA GLY A 237 5.18 16.19 -2.87
C GLY A 237 4.28 16.20 -4.10
N SER A 238 3.00 15.81 -3.95
CA SER A 238 2.03 15.87 -5.04
C SER A 238 1.67 17.29 -5.50
N VAL A 239 1.88 18.31 -4.66
CA VAL A 239 1.62 19.73 -4.98
C VAL A 239 2.68 20.29 -5.91
N PHE A 240 3.94 19.95 -5.64
CA PHE A 240 5.11 20.51 -6.32
C PHE A 240 5.57 19.71 -7.54
N ALA A 241 5.18 18.43 -7.62
CA ALA A 241 5.45 17.60 -8.78
C ALA A 241 4.51 17.92 -9.94
#